data_AF-A0A9D7PE11-F1
#
_entry.id   AF-A0A9D7PE11-F1
#
_cell.length_a   1.000
_cell.length_b   1.000
_cell.length_c   1.000
_cell.angle_alpha   90.00
_cell.angle_beta   90.00
_cell.angle_gamma   90.00
#
_symmetry.space_group_name_H-M   'P 1'
#
loop_
_entity.id
_entity.type
_entity.pdbx_description
1 polymer ?
#
loop_
_entity_poly.entity_id
_entity_poly.type
_entity_poly.pdbx_seq_one_letter_code
_entity_poly.pdbx_strand_id
1 'polypeptide(L)'
;MKTTALTLATLALCTGAALAAPPSAEQKADFYKTCMERGSEQLCSCKADAAMTLIDSDFMAIVIASMRGRSLDPKYAVAYNDYIVGSTRACGMGM
;
A
#
# COMPACT_ATOMS: atom_id res chain seq x y z
N MET A 1 -45.63 -2.50 -28.38
CA MET A 1 -44.34 -3.19 -28.62
C MET A 1 -43.36 -2.10 -29.03
N LYS A 2 -42.41 -1.75 -28.15
CA LYS A 2 -41.00 -2.19 -28.25
C LYS A 2 -40.28 -1.47 -29.41
N THR A 3 -39.22 -0.68 -29.27
CA THR A 3 -38.33 -0.40 -28.14
C THR A 3 -37.37 0.72 -28.58
N THR A 4 -37.01 1.59 -27.64
CA THR A 4 -35.69 2.23 -27.44
C THR A 4 -35.07 3.11 -28.53
N ALA A 5 -35.00 4.40 -28.14
CA ALA A 5 -34.03 5.39 -28.57
C ALA A 5 -32.60 4.84 -28.58
N LEU A 6 -31.89 5.19 -29.64
CA LEU A 6 -30.47 4.95 -29.87
C LEU A 6 -29.67 5.94 -29.02
N THR A 7 -29.37 5.58 -27.77
CA THR A 7 -28.44 6.36 -26.95
C THR A 7 -27.01 5.99 -27.38
N LEU A 8 -26.37 6.89 -28.11
CA LEU A 8 -24.95 6.85 -28.45
C LEU A 8 -24.14 6.79 -27.14
N ALA A 9 -23.68 5.59 -26.78
CA ALA A 9 -22.70 5.39 -25.73
C ALA A 9 -21.34 5.86 -26.28
N THR A 10 -20.94 7.08 -25.95
CA THR A 10 -19.57 7.54 -26.09
C THR A 10 -18.68 6.71 -25.16
N LEU A 11 -18.08 5.66 -25.72
CA LEU A 11 -16.96 4.94 -25.12
C LEU A 11 -15.76 5.90 -25.07
N ALA A 12 -15.67 6.71 -24.01
CA ALA A 12 -14.46 7.43 -23.66
C ALA A 12 -13.41 6.39 -23.26
N LEU A 13 -12.56 6.05 -24.22
CA LEU A 13 -11.34 5.28 -24.05
C LEU A 13 -10.39 6.08 -23.13
N CYS A 14 -10.59 5.99 -21.82
CA CYS A 14 -9.59 6.39 -20.86
C CYS A 14 -8.49 5.32 -20.86
N THR A 15 -7.53 5.44 -21.77
CA THR A 15 -6.18 4.89 -21.58
C THR A 15 -5.49 5.67 -20.44
N GLY A 16 -6.06 5.59 -19.24
CA GLY A 16 -5.43 6.07 -18.03
C GLY A 16 -4.32 5.10 -17.68
N ALA A 17 -3.10 5.60 -17.51
CA ALA A 17 -2.11 4.89 -16.72
C ALA A 17 -2.83 4.45 -15.44
N ALA A 18 -2.86 3.15 -15.16
CA ALA A 18 -3.40 2.63 -13.91
C ALA A 18 -2.57 3.27 -12.79
N LEU A 19 -3.09 4.34 -12.20
CA LEU A 19 -2.51 4.96 -11.02
C LEU A 19 -2.56 3.88 -9.95
N ALA A 20 -1.38 3.44 -9.51
CA ALA A 20 -1.28 2.41 -8.48
C ALA A 20 -2.15 2.83 -7.29
N ALA A 21 -3.10 1.97 -6.93
CA ALA A 21 -4.12 2.32 -5.95
C ALA A 21 -3.47 2.47 -4.57
N PRO A 22 -3.87 3.48 -3.77
CA PRO A 22 -3.40 3.58 -2.40
C PRO A 22 -3.78 2.31 -1.61
N PRO A 23 -3.02 1.96 -0.56
CA PRO A 23 -3.36 0.79 0.26
C PRO A 23 -4.76 0.90 0.87
N SER A 24 -5.42 -0.24 1.06
CA SER A 24 -6.75 -0.26 1.69
C SER A 24 -6.67 -0.15 3.22
N ALA A 25 -7.79 0.20 3.85
CA ALA A 25 -7.90 0.19 5.31
C ALA A 25 -7.65 -1.21 5.91
N GLU A 26 -8.01 -2.27 5.19
CA GLU A 26 -7.75 -3.66 5.60
C GLU A 26 -6.26 -3.97 5.56
N GLN A 27 -5.55 -3.52 4.52
CA GLN A 27 -4.10 -3.67 4.45
C GLN A 27 -3.39 -2.89 5.55
N LYS A 28 -3.86 -1.68 5.88
CA LYS A 28 -3.36 -0.92 7.03
C LYS A 28 -3.52 -1.68 8.34
N ALA A 29 -4.71 -2.27 8.57
CA ALA A 29 -4.99 -3.06 9.76
C ALA A 29 -4.10 -4.31 9.81
N ASP A 30 -3.88 -4.98 8.67
CA ASP A 30 -3.03 -6.17 8.59
C ASP A 30 -1.55 -5.86 8.81
N PHE A 31 -1.09 -4.72 8.26
CA PHE A 31 0.23 -4.17 8.55
C PHE A 31 0.41 -3.91 10.04
N TYR A 32 -0.52 -3.16 10.64
CA TYR A 32 -0.45 -2.81 12.05
C TYR A 32 -0.43 -4.06 12.94
N LYS A 33 -1.33 -5.01 12.68
CA LYS A 33 -1.39 -6.30 13.40
C LYS A 33 -0.06 -7.06 13.29
N THR A 34 0.50 -7.16 12.09
CA THR A 34 1.75 -7.87 11.86
C THR A 34 2.93 -7.15 12.53
N CYS A 35 2.95 -5.81 12.52
CA CYS A 35 3.96 -5.02 13.23
C CYS A 35 3.92 -5.27 14.74
N MET A 36 2.72 -5.31 15.32
CA MET A 36 2.50 -5.47 16.76
C MET A 36 3.00 -6.81 17.33
N GLU A 37 3.30 -7.81 16.49
CA GLU A 37 3.93 -9.05 16.96
C GLU A 37 5.33 -8.82 17.55
N ARG A 38 5.99 -7.70 17.21
CA ARG A 38 7.37 -7.38 17.63
C ARG A 38 7.61 -5.91 17.98
N GLY A 39 6.68 -5.02 17.65
CA GLY A 39 6.80 -3.57 17.85
C GLY A 39 6.00 -3.03 19.04
N SER A 40 6.03 -1.71 19.23
CA SER A 40 5.19 -0.99 20.18
C SER A 40 4.00 -0.34 19.48
N GLU A 41 2.92 -0.10 20.23
CA GLU A 41 1.70 0.56 19.74
C GLU A 41 2.00 1.83 18.95
N GLN A 42 2.79 2.72 19.53
CA GLN A 42 3.05 4.02 18.94
C GLN A 42 3.90 3.94 17.68
N LEU A 43 4.88 3.02 17.64
CA LEU A 43 5.69 2.80 16.44
C LEU A 43 4.87 2.17 15.33
N CYS A 44 4.07 1.15 15.65
CA CYS A 44 3.28 0.41 14.68
C CYS A 44 2.13 1.25 14.11
N SER A 45 1.46 2.04 14.94
CA SER A 45 0.44 2.99 14.49
C SER A 45 1.03 4.01 13.51
N CYS A 46 2.15 4.66 13.87
CA CYS A 46 2.81 5.61 12.98
C CYS A 46 3.26 4.96 11.66
N LYS A 47 3.90 3.78 11.71
CA LYS A 47 4.38 3.12 10.49
C LYS A 47 3.22 2.65 9.61
N ALA A 48 2.09 2.25 10.18
CA ALA A 48 0.88 1.94 9.42
C ALA A 48 0.32 3.18 8.70
N ASP A 49 0.30 4.33 9.37
CA ASP A 49 -0.10 5.61 8.76
C ASP A 49 0.87 6.05 7.65
N ALA A 50 2.18 5.97 7.91
CA ALA A 50 3.19 6.33 6.93
C ALA A 50 3.14 5.42 5.69
N ALA A 51 2.88 4.12 5.86
CA ALA A 51 2.76 3.20 4.74
C ALA A 51 1.58 3.54 3.81
N MET A 52 0.49 4.13 4.33
CA MET A 52 -0.64 4.58 3.48
C MET A 52 -0.26 5.70 2.49
N THR A 53 0.84 6.42 2.74
CA THR A 53 1.26 7.57 1.93
C THR A 53 2.54 7.31 1.13
N LEU A 54 3.36 6.36 1.58
CA LEU A 54 4.66 6.08 0.99
C LEU A 54 4.63 5.00 -0.10
N ILE A 55 3.63 4.12 -0.08
CA ILE A 55 3.59 2.93 -0.94
C ILE A 55 2.17 2.68 -1.45
N ASP A 56 2.05 1.94 -2.55
CA ASP A 56 0.77 1.50 -3.10
C ASP A 56 0.29 0.18 -2.48
N SER A 57 -0.92 -0.23 -2.84
CA SER A 57 -1.56 -1.47 -2.37
C SER A 57 -0.78 -2.74 -2.71
N ASP A 58 -0.18 -2.85 -3.89
CA ASP A 58 0.60 -4.03 -4.28
C ASP A 58 1.88 -4.13 -3.45
N PHE A 59 2.57 -3.00 -3.27
CA PHE A 59 3.78 -2.94 -2.48
C PHE A 59 3.52 -3.11 -0.99
N MET A 60 2.37 -2.64 -0.47
CA MET A 60 1.93 -2.93 0.89
C MET A 60 1.79 -4.44 1.13
N ALA A 61 1.24 -5.20 0.17
CA ALA A 61 1.15 -6.65 0.29
C ALA A 61 2.53 -7.32 0.36
N ILE A 62 3.50 -6.82 -0.41
CA ILE A 62 4.89 -7.28 -0.37
C ILE A 62 5.55 -6.99 0.99
N VAL A 63 5.34 -5.78 1.52
CA VAL A 63 5.86 -5.37 2.83
C VAL A 63 5.30 -6.25 3.94
N ILE A 64 3.98 -6.47 3.98
CA ILE A 64 3.34 -7.34 4.97
C ILE A 64 3.87 -8.78 4.87
N ALA A 65 4.02 -9.32 3.65
CA ALA A 65 4.56 -10.66 3.47
C ALA A 65 6.00 -10.78 3.98
N SER A 66 6.82 -9.76 3.75
CA SER A 66 8.20 -9.67 4.26
C SER A 66 8.23 -9.59 5.79
N MET A 67 7.35 -8.79 6.41
CA MET A 67 7.22 -8.72 7.87
C MET A 67 6.87 -10.08 8.50
N ARG A 68 6.11 -10.92 7.78
CA ARG A 68 5.78 -12.31 8.15
C ARG A 68 6.91 -13.31 7.90
N GLY A 69 8.07 -12.86 7.43
CA GLY A 69 9.24 -13.69 7.18
C GLY A 69 9.34 -14.27 5.77
N ARG A 70 8.50 -13.84 4.81
CA ARG A 70 8.70 -14.22 3.41
C ARG A 70 9.92 -13.52 2.85
N SER A 71 10.75 -14.22 2.09
CA SER A 71 11.88 -13.63 1.38
C SER A 71 11.42 -12.58 0.37
N LEU A 72 12.09 -11.44 0.36
CA LEU A 72 11.85 -10.36 -0.60
C LEU A 72 12.45 -10.73 -1.97
N ASP A 73 11.67 -10.63 -3.04
CA ASP A 73 12.19 -10.75 -4.40
C ASP A 73 13.21 -9.63 -4.65
N PRO A 74 14.43 -9.93 -5.16
CA PRO A 74 15.48 -8.94 -5.40
C PRO A 74 15.03 -7.71 -6.19
N LYS A 75 14.03 -7.84 -7.09
CA LYS A 75 13.51 -6.69 -7.85
C LYS A 75 12.88 -5.60 -6.98
N TYR A 76 12.47 -5.94 -5.76
CA TYR A 76 11.87 -5.00 -4.80
C TYR A 76 12.87 -4.44 -3.80
N ALA A 77 14.14 -4.87 -3.81
CA ALA A 77 15.11 -4.52 -2.76
C ALA A 77 15.29 -3.01 -2.58
N VAL A 78 15.40 -2.26 -3.68
CA VAL A 78 15.58 -0.79 -3.64
C VAL A 78 14.32 -0.12 -3.10
N ALA A 79 13.16 -0.39 -3.68
CA ALA A 79 11.88 0.19 -3.23
C ALA A 79 11.58 -0.14 -1.76
N TYR A 80 11.94 -1.35 -1.32
CA TYR A 80 11.74 -1.77 0.06
C TYR A 80 12.65 -0.99 1.01
N ASN A 81 13.92 -0.82 0.64
CA ASN A 81 14.83 0.01 1.41
C ASN A 81 14.38 1.48 1.48
N ASP A 82 13.91 2.04 0.36
CA ASP A 82 13.36 3.40 0.32
C ASP A 82 12.15 3.55 1.24
N TYR A 83 11.25 2.56 1.25
CA TYR A 83 10.15 2.48 2.21
C TYR A 83 10.64 2.41 3.66
N ILE A 84 11.64 1.58 3.97
CA ILE A 84 12.20 1.46 5.33
C ILE A 84 12.79 2.79 5.78
N VAL A 85 13.56 3.47 4.92
CA VAL A 85 14.15 4.78 5.21
C VAL A 85 13.05 5.83 5.39
N GLY A 86 12.08 5.89 4.47
CA GLY A 86 10.97 6.84 4.51
C GLY A 86 10.11 6.67 5.77
N SER A 87 9.67 5.44 6.05
CA SER A 87 8.87 5.13 7.24
C SER A 87 9.65 5.29 8.55
N THR A 88 10.98 5.25 8.53
CA THR A 88 11.81 5.52 9.70
C THR A 88 12.00 7.01 9.92
N ARG A 89 12.20 7.79 8.85
CA ARG A 89 12.21 9.27 8.95
C ARG A 89 10.87 9.82 9.43
N ALA A 90 9.75 9.26 8.95
CA ALA A 90 8.41 9.68 9.36
C ALA A 90 8.10 9.37 10.83
N CYS A 91 8.60 8.24 11.33
CA CYS A 91 8.21 7.68 12.63
C CYS A 91 9.36 7.55 13.63
N GLY A 92 10.46 8.27 13.40
CA GLY A 92 11.73 8.16 14.11
C GLY A 92 11.63 8.50 15.61
N MET A 93 11.01 7.61 16.38
CA MET A 93 11.04 7.61 17.83
C MET A 93 12.41 7.10 18.27
N GLY A 94 13.37 8.03 18.32
CA GLY A 94 14.76 7.80 18.69
C GLY A 94 15.69 8.88 18.12
N MET A 95 15.41 10.15 18.44
CA MET A 95 16.45 11.15 18.67
C MET A 95 16.58 11.29 20.19
#